data_AF-A0A1G9J6N2-F1
#
_entry.id   AF-A0A1G9J6N2-F1
#
_cell.length_a   1.000
_cell.length_b   1.000
_cell.length_c   1.000
_cell.angle_alpha   90.00
_cell.angle_beta   90.00
_cell.angle_gamma   90.00
#
_symmetry.space_group_name_H-M   'P 1'
#
loop_
_entity.id
_entity.type
_entity.pdbx_description
1 polymer ?
#
loop_
_entity_poly.entity_id
_entity_poly.type
_entity_poly.pdbx_seq_one_letter_code
_entity_poly.pdbx_strand_id
1 'polypeptide(L)' 'MYKDYNMNQITLPIDLAVVIPEDDIALAVNALVESIPDTEFAPFEHTFGTSSYHPRMMMKIILCG' A
#
# COMPACT_ATOMS: atom_id res chain seq x y z
N MET A 1 -3.40 14.58 -10.36
CA MET A 1 -4.77 14.09 -10.09
C MET A 1 -4.65 13.06 -8.99
N TYR A 2 -5.27 13.31 -7.83
CA TYR A 2 -5.28 12.36 -6.72
C TYR A 2 -5.98 11.07 -7.15
N LYS A 3 -5.34 9.93 -6.94
CA LYS A 3 -5.93 8.60 -7.12
C LYS A 3 -6.13 8.03 -5.74
N ASP A 4 -7.39 7.84 -5.38
CA ASP A 4 -7.77 7.16 -4.15
C ASP A 4 -7.51 5.66 -4.33
N TYR A 5 -6.33 5.22 -3.90
CA TYR A 5 -5.87 3.84 -4.01
C TYR A 5 -6.38 3.04 -2.81
N ASN A 6 -7.31 2.11 -3.06
CA ASN A 6 -7.77 1.15 -2.05
C ASN A 6 -7.26 -0.26 -2.35
N MET A 7 -7.18 -1.10 -1.32
CA MET A 7 -6.68 -2.48 -1.43
C MET A 7 -7.56 -3.37 -2.33
N ASN A 8 -8.80 -2.96 -2.60
CA ASN A 8 -9.78 -3.70 -3.38
C ASN A 8 -9.77 -3.33 -4.89
N GLN A 9 -8.91 -2.40 -5.33
CA GLN A 9 -8.96 -1.82 -6.68
C GLN A 9 -8.19 -2.61 -7.74
N ILE A 10 -7.42 -3.63 -7.37
CA ILE A 10 -6.73 -4.53 -8.31
C ILE A 10 -7.58 -5.78 -8.55
N THR A 11 -8.52 -5.71 -9.50
CA THR A 11 -9.09 -6.93 -10.09
C THR A 11 -8.10 -7.49 -11.10
N LEU A 12 -7.04 -8.15 -10.62
CA LEU A 12 -6.24 -9.01 -11.47
C LEU A 12 -7.15 -10.19 -11.88
N PRO A 13 -7.26 -10.55 -13.18
CA PRO A 13 -8.07 -11.69 -13.63
C PRO A 13 -7.50 -13.06 -13.18
N ILE A 14 -6.46 -13.03 -12.34
CA ILE A 14 -5.88 -14.17 -11.65
C ILE A 14 -6.17 -13.92 -10.17
N ASP A 15 -6.83 -14.85 -9.52
CA ASP A 15 -7.10 -14.81 -8.09
C ASP A 15 -5.77 -14.98 -7.32
N LEU A 16 -5.05 -13.87 -7.20
CA LEU A 16 -3.91 -13.70 -6.30
C LEU A 16 -4.38 -13.43 -4.87
N ALA A 17 -5.61 -13.84 -4.50
CA ALA A 17 -5.82 -14.39 -3.17
C ALA A 17 -4.98 -15.67 -3.01
N VAL A 18 -3.66 -15.56 -3.20
CA VAL A 18 -2.70 -16.33 -2.45
C VAL A 18 -3.17 -16.16 -1.02
N VAL A 19 -3.70 -17.23 -0.44
CA VAL A 19 -4.11 -17.23 0.95
C VAL A 19 -2.84 -16.92 1.74
N ILE A 20 -2.67 -15.66 2.10
CA ILE A 20 -1.55 -15.21 2.92
C ILE A 20 -1.82 -15.85 4.28
N PRO A 21 -0.92 -16.71 4.78
CA PRO A 21 -1.08 -17.30 6.10
C PRO A 21 -1.25 -16.19 7.14
N GLU A 22 -2.08 -16.41 8.16
CA GLU A 22 -2.29 -15.38 9.20
C GLU A 22 -1.00 -14.99 9.94
N ASP A 23 -0.01 -15.88 9.94
CA ASP A 23 1.30 -15.70 10.56
C ASP A 23 2.36 -15.12 9.59
N ASP A 24 1.92 -14.59 8.45
CA ASP A 24 2.82 -14.02 7.45
C ASP A 24 3.28 -12.60 7.84
N ILE A 25 4.56 -12.33 7.59
CA ILE A 25 5.20 -11.04 7.87
C ILE A 25 4.52 -9.91 7.08
N ALA A 26 3.98 -10.18 5.89
CA ALA A 26 3.29 -9.19 5.08
C ALA A 26 2.02 -8.64 5.77
N LEU A 27 1.30 -9.45 6.55
CA LEU A 27 0.16 -8.99 7.34
C LEU A 27 0.60 -8.10 8.49
N ALA A 28 1.70 -8.48 9.17
CA ALA A 28 2.28 -7.67 10.24
C ALA A 28 2.78 -6.31 9.73
N VAL A 29 3.48 -6.30 8.59
CA VAL A 29 3.95 -5.07 7.93
C VAL A 29 2.77 -4.23 7.45
N ASN A 30 1.74 -4.86 6.87
CA ASN A 30 0.53 -4.15 6.46
C ASN A 30 -0.16 -3.47 7.66
N ALA A 31 -0.36 -4.19 8.76
CA ALA A 31 -0.94 -3.63 9.98
C ALA A 31 -0.10 -2.49 10.57
N LEU A 32 1.23 -2.63 10.54
CA LEU A 32 2.15 -1.58 10.98
C LEU A 32 2.02 -0.32 10.10
N VAL A 33 2.01 -0.46 8.78
CA VAL A 33 1.93 0.69 7.87
C VAL A 33 0.55 1.35 7.91
N GLU A 34 -0.55 0.59 8.06
CA GLU A 34 -1.89 1.16 8.23
C GLU A 34 -2.11 1.83 9.59
N SER A 35 -1.31 1.53 10.61
CA SER A 35 -1.37 2.21 11.91
C SER A 35 -0.79 3.63 11.89
N ILE A 36 0.00 3.97 10.86
CA ILE A 36 0.65 5.27 10.73
C ILE A 36 -0.38 6.28 10.20
N PRO A 37 -0.53 7.45 10.85
CA PRO A 37 -1.48 8.47 10.39
C PRO A 37 -1.04 9.09 9.06
N ASP A 38 -2.03 9.44 8.24
CA ASP A 38 -1.80 10.00 6.90
C ASP A 38 -1.01 11.30 6.86
N THR A 39 -1.01 12.03 7.98
CA THR A 39 -0.23 13.25 8.15
C THR A 39 1.28 13.02 7.98
N GLU A 40 1.78 11.83 8.34
CA GLU A 40 3.19 11.47 8.17
C GLU A 40 3.56 11.19 6.70
N PHE A 41 2.56 10.87 5.87
CA PHE A 41 2.74 10.63 4.44
C PHE A 41 2.57 11.89 3.58
N ALA A 42 1.98 12.96 4.13
CA ALA A 42 1.76 14.23 3.45
C ALA A 42 3.03 14.84 2.81
N PRO A 43 4.24 14.76 3.39
CA PRO A 43 5.46 15.26 2.76
C PRO A 43 5.86 14.49 1.49
N PHE A 44 5.41 13.24 1.35
CA PHE A 44 5.69 12.36 0.21
C PHE A 44 4.59 12.42 -0.86
N GLU A 45 3.51 13.15 -0.60
CA GLU A 45 2.48 13.40 -1.59
C GLU A 45 2.96 14.44 -2.60
N HIS A 46 3.06 14.02 -3.87
CA HIS A 46 3.42 14.92 -4.96
C HIS A 46 2.18 15.55 -5.59
N THR A 47 2.05 16.87 -5.50
CA THR A 47 0.96 17.65 -6.11
C THR A 47 1.14 17.85 -7.62
N PHE A 48 2.40 17.85 -8.10
CA PHE A 48 2.76 18.05 -9.50
C PHE A 48 3.54 16.85 -10.04
N GLY A 49 2.89 16.03 -10.87
CA GLY A 49 3.46 14.83 -11.49
C GLY A 49 2.58 13.60 -11.33
N THR A 50 2.89 12.54 -12.07
CA THR A 50 2.27 11.22 -11.89
C THR A 50 3.05 10.47 -10.82
N SER A 51 2.70 10.61 -9.55
CA SER A 51 3.09 9.59 -8.57
C SER A 51 2.39 8.29 -9.01
N SER A 52 3.17 7.33 -9.52
CA SER A 52 2.61 6.07 -10.02
C SER A 52 1.96 5.26 -8.90
N TYR A 53 2.39 5.48 -7.64
CA TYR A 53 1.98 4.72 -6.46
C TYR A 53 1.81 5.62 -5.23
N HIS A 54 0.93 5.22 -4.32
CA HIS A 54 0.71 5.90 -3.04
C HIS A 54 1.91 5.64 -2.09
N PRO A 55 2.42 6.64 -1.34
CA PRO A 55 3.55 6.46 -0.42
C PRO A 55 3.35 5.28 0.56
N ARG A 56 2.12 5.14 1.07
CA ARG A 56 1.70 4.00 1.92
C ARG A 56 1.88 2.64 1.25
N MET A 57 1.54 2.53 -0.05
CA MET A 57 1.70 1.29 -0.81
C MET A 57 3.17 1.01 -1.09
N MET A 58 3.94 2.04 -1.45
CA MET A 58 5.37 1.93 -1.70
C MET A 58 6.14 1.46 -0.46
N MET A 59 5.78 1.96 0.73
CA MET A 59 6.39 1.57 2.00
C MET A 59 6.20 0.08 2.30
N LYS A 60 5.00 -0.47 2.06
CA LYS A 60 4.74 -1.92 2.22
C LYS A 60 5.62 -2.76 1.29
N ILE A 61 5.81 -2.33 0.05
CA ILE A 61 6.66 -3.02 -0.93
C ILE A 61 8.14 -2.99 -0.51
N ILE A 62 8.64 -1.86 0.01
CA ILE A 62 10.03 -1.75 0.47
C ILE A 62 10.29 -2.62 1.71
N LEU A 63 9.29 -2.78 2.58
CA LEU A 63 9.43 -3.54 3.83
C LEU A 63 9.22 -5.06 3.66
N CYS A 64 8.46 -5.49 2.67
CA CYS A 64 8.21 -6.92 2.36
C CYS A 64 8.97 -7.45 1.13
N GLY A 65 9.76 -6.60 0.47
CA GLY A 65 10.48 -6.91 -0.77
C GLY A 65 11.79 -7.65 -0.57
#